data_AF-A0A1L2ZQU5-F1
#
_entry.id   AF-A0A1L2ZQU5-F1
#
_cell.length_a   1.000
_cell.length_b   1.000
_cell.length_c   1.000
_cell.angle_alpha   90.00
_cell.angle_beta   90.00
_cell.angle_gamma   90.00
#
_symmetry.space_group_name_H-M   'P 1'
#
loop_
_entity.id
_entity.type
_entity.pdbx_description
1 polymer ?
#
loop_
_entity_poly.entity_id
_entity_poly.type
_entity_poly.pdbx_seq_one_letter_code
_entity_poly.pdbx_strand_id
1 'polypeptide(L)'
;MTDHKTNGISRRSIAKGAAWAAPVIAVAATAPFAAASHHVPPPPVSVPGNSCKTSGNSGTIKKGFYGQFKITNNTGADLVYTITSFASSSMILSDVQVMPLSSTDWSIATSTFTVPDGGTTTFWIRAVGDDSGNTSFTMTYTVVGYGDTYDEQLNYIDMPVCCDPAPLCPPGAYAEGVTPTTSSAPVEAKTSATPTTEAAPSSATEQAAPTSEAAAPVTETQTAKATESAVATEAPASSSN
;
A
#
# COMPACT_ATOMS: atom_id res chain seq x y z
N MET A 1 -45.58 53.93 40.27
CA MET A 1 -45.26 52.49 40.30
C MET A 1 -44.45 52.18 39.06
N THR A 2 -43.14 52.01 39.21
CA THR A 2 -42.22 51.71 38.11
C THR A 2 -42.11 50.19 37.99
N ASP A 3 -42.59 49.67 36.86
CA ASP A 3 -42.56 48.25 36.55
C ASP A 3 -41.14 47.83 36.15
N HIS A 4 -40.48 47.04 36.98
CA HIS A 4 -39.12 46.55 36.72
C HIS A 4 -39.18 45.43 35.70
N LYS A 5 -39.06 45.78 34.42
CA LYS A 5 -38.92 44.81 33.33
C LYS A 5 -37.56 44.12 33.44
N THR A 6 -37.55 42.95 34.07
CA THR A 6 -36.37 42.09 34.15
C THR A 6 -36.07 41.56 32.75
N ASN A 7 -35.02 42.09 32.12
CA ASN A 7 -34.50 41.59 30.84
C ASN A 7 -33.76 40.26 31.10
N GLY A 8 -34.52 39.22 31.41
CA GLY A 8 -34.01 37.86 31.60
C GLY A 8 -33.86 37.12 30.27
N ILE A 9 -32.96 36.13 30.25
CA ILE A 9 -32.83 35.20 29.12
C ILE A 9 -34.17 34.47 28.96
N SER A 10 -34.84 34.72 27.83
CA SER A 10 -36.10 34.04 27.53
C SER A 10 -35.82 32.58 27.11
N ARG A 11 -36.74 31.66 27.44
CA ARG A 11 -36.68 30.26 26.97
C ARG A 11 -36.54 30.17 25.45
N ARG A 12 -37.09 31.14 24.71
CA ARG A 12 -36.98 31.24 23.25
C ARG A 12 -35.54 31.54 22.79
N SER A 13 -34.75 32.32 23.53
CA SER A 13 -33.34 32.56 23.22
C SER A 13 -32.51 31.28 23.37
N ILE A 14 -32.77 30.47 24.40
CA ILE A 14 -32.09 29.20 24.61
C ILE A 14 -32.43 28.22 23.47
N ALA A 15 -33.71 28.12 23.08
CA ALA A 15 -34.13 27.26 21.98
C ALA A 15 -33.50 27.65 20.62
N LYS A 16 -33.37 28.96 20.36
CA LYS A 16 -32.66 29.44 19.17
C LYS A 16 -31.18 29.07 19.19
N GLY A 17 -30.50 29.21 20.33
CA GLY A 17 -29.10 28.78 20.46
C GLY A 17 -28.90 27.29 20.21
N ALA A 18 -29.77 26.45 20.76
CA ALA A 18 -29.72 25.01 20.55
C ALA A 18 -29.97 24.61 19.09
N ALA A 19 -30.90 25.27 18.40
CA ALA A 19 -31.19 25.00 17.00
C ALA A 19 -29.98 25.26 16.07
N TRP A 20 -29.17 26.28 16.37
CA TRP A 20 -27.95 26.58 15.60
C TRP A 20 -26.77 25.66 15.94
N ALA A 21 -26.75 25.04 17.12
CA ALA A 21 -25.68 24.13 17.52
C ALA A 21 -25.80 22.74 16.88
N ALA A 22 -27.03 22.29 16.57
CA ALA A 22 -27.29 20.95 16.02
C ALA A 22 -26.47 20.60 14.74
N PRO A 23 -26.41 21.44 13.69
CA PRO A 23 -25.62 21.13 12.50
C PRO A 23 -24.10 21.11 12.77
N VAL A 24 -23.61 21.96 13.68
CA VAL A 24 -22.19 21.99 14.06
C VAL A 24 -21.79 20.68 14.74
N ILE A 25 -22.63 20.19 15.65
CA ILE A 25 -22.39 18.92 16.34
C ILE A 25 -22.47 17.75 15.36
N ALA A 26 -23.41 17.78 14.40
CA ALA A 26 -23.52 16.73 13.39
C ALA A 26 -22.25 16.63 12.52
N VAL A 27 -21.73 17.78 12.04
CA VAL A 27 -20.47 17.81 11.26
C VAL A 27 -19.28 17.39 12.12
N ALA A 28 -19.19 17.91 13.36
CA ALA A 28 -18.10 17.57 14.28
C ALA A 28 -18.10 16.08 14.67
N ALA A 29 -19.27 15.43 14.78
CA ALA A 29 -19.38 14.01 15.06
C ALA A 29 -18.90 13.13 13.90
N THR A 30 -19.02 13.60 12.65
CA THR A 30 -18.52 12.89 11.47
C THR A 30 -17.04 13.17 11.17
N ALA A 31 -16.47 14.24 11.73
CA ALA A 31 -15.10 14.65 11.46
C ALA A 31 -14.04 13.57 11.78
N PRO A 32 -14.10 12.81 12.89
CA PRO A 32 -13.12 11.75 13.16
C PRO A 32 -13.16 10.60 12.15
N PHE A 33 -14.34 10.29 11.59
CA PHE A 33 -14.47 9.23 10.58
C PHE A 33 -13.92 9.66 9.22
N ALA A 34 -14.04 10.94 8.86
CA ALA A 34 -13.43 11.50 7.65
C ALA A 34 -11.92 11.77 7.82
N ALA A 35 -11.48 12.07 9.06
CA ALA A 35 -10.07 12.29 9.39
C ALA A 35 -9.29 10.99 9.63
N ALA A 36 -9.97 9.86 9.84
CA ALA A 36 -9.38 8.52 9.78
C ALA A 36 -9.13 8.14 8.31
N SER A 37 -8.37 8.97 7.60
CA SER A 37 -7.61 8.51 6.45
C SER A 37 -6.68 7.43 6.98
N HIS A 38 -7.02 6.17 6.71
CA HIS A 38 -6.17 5.01 6.99
C HIS A 38 -5.01 5.01 5.99
N HIS A 39 -4.24 6.09 5.95
CA HIS A 39 -2.92 6.09 5.33
C HIS A 39 -1.98 5.33 6.26
N VAL A 40 -2.19 4.02 6.32
CA VAL A 40 -1.25 3.10 6.96
C VAL A 40 -0.15 2.89 5.92
N PRO A 41 1.07 3.39 6.16
CA PRO A 41 2.15 3.17 5.21
C PRO A 41 2.33 1.66 4.99
N PRO A 42 2.63 1.23 3.75
CA PRO A 42 2.83 -0.18 3.48
C PRO A 42 3.94 -0.73 4.39
N PRO A 43 3.79 -1.98 4.89
CA PRO A 43 4.80 -2.60 5.71
C PRO A 43 6.15 -2.64 4.99
N PRO A 44 7.26 -2.38 5.70
CA PRO A 44 8.58 -2.41 5.10
C PRO A 44 8.94 -3.82 4.65
N VAL A 45 9.53 -3.92 3.47
CA VAL A 45 10.21 -5.15 3.04
C VAL A 45 11.56 -5.23 3.76
N SER A 46 11.84 -6.37 4.37
CA SER A 46 13.09 -6.63 5.10
C SER A 46 13.95 -7.67 4.38
N VAL A 47 15.27 -7.57 4.53
CA VAL A 47 16.21 -8.57 4.03
C VAL A 47 16.72 -9.40 5.21
N PRO A 48 16.27 -10.65 5.39
CA PRO A 48 16.59 -11.47 6.56
C PRO A 48 18.06 -11.91 6.66
N GLY A 49 18.94 -11.45 5.77
CA GLY A 49 20.38 -11.73 5.79
C GLY A 49 20.82 -12.85 4.86
N ASN A 50 19.88 -13.53 4.19
CA ASN A 50 20.20 -14.65 3.30
C ASN A 50 20.38 -14.15 1.87
N SER A 51 21.57 -13.64 1.57
CA SER A 51 21.97 -13.34 0.21
C SER A 51 23.33 -13.94 -0.07
N CYS A 52 23.59 -14.26 -1.33
CA CYS A 52 24.94 -14.60 -1.74
C CYS A 52 25.16 -14.45 -3.24
N LYS A 53 26.42 -14.36 -3.64
CA LYS A 53 26.84 -14.34 -5.05
C LYS A 53 27.73 -15.51 -5.41
N THR A 54 27.54 -16.01 -6.63
CA THR A 54 28.38 -17.06 -7.22
C THR A 54 29.55 -16.45 -7.99
N SER A 55 30.67 -17.17 -8.04
CA SER A 55 31.84 -16.73 -8.79
C SER A 55 31.59 -16.73 -10.31
N GLY A 56 32.37 -15.95 -11.06
CA GLY A 56 32.26 -15.88 -12.53
C GLY A 56 32.55 -17.20 -13.27
N ASN A 57 33.18 -18.17 -12.59
CA ASN A 57 33.48 -19.50 -13.13
C ASN A 57 32.75 -20.63 -12.39
N SER A 58 31.67 -20.31 -11.66
CA SER A 58 30.80 -21.32 -11.06
C SER A 58 30.08 -22.13 -12.16
N GLY A 59 29.54 -23.29 -11.79
CA GLY A 59 28.97 -24.27 -12.74
C GLY A 59 27.73 -23.76 -13.46
N THR A 60 26.55 -24.14 -12.95
CA THR A 60 25.26 -24.00 -13.65
C THR A 60 24.85 -22.54 -13.88
N ILE A 61 25.18 -21.65 -12.94
CA ILE A 61 24.77 -20.24 -12.98
C ILE A 61 26.01 -19.39 -12.70
N LYS A 62 26.67 -18.95 -13.77
CA LYS A 62 27.81 -18.04 -13.69
C LYS A 62 27.33 -16.65 -13.31
N LYS A 63 28.03 -15.99 -12.38
CA LYS A 63 27.74 -14.59 -12.00
C LYS A 63 26.29 -14.40 -11.49
N GLY A 64 25.75 -15.43 -10.86
CA GLY A 64 24.43 -15.42 -10.24
C GLY A 64 24.45 -14.73 -8.88
N PHE A 65 23.41 -13.94 -8.63
CA PHE A 65 23.11 -13.25 -7.38
C PHE A 65 21.80 -13.79 -6.82
N TYR A 66 21.78 -14.05 -5.52
CA TYR A 66 20.61 -14.56 -4.81
C TYR A 66 20.35 -13.67 -3.60
N GLY A 67 19.12 -13.20 -3.44
CA GLY A 67 18.69 -12.47 -2.26
C GLY A 67 17.36 -13.02 -1.74
N GLN A 68 17.29 -13.33 -0.45
CA GLN A 68 16.03 -13.62 0.23
C GLN A 68 15.43 -12.31 0.73
N PHE A 69 14.12 -12.18 0.58
CA PHE A 69 13.35 -11.03 1.04
C PHE A 69 12.16 -11.52 1.86
N LYS A 70 11.82 -10.76 2.90
CA LYS A 70 10.72 -11.07 3.82
C LYS A 70 9.80 -9.86 3.96
N ILE A 71 8.51 -10.09 3.75
CA ILE A 71 7.43 -9.13 3.92
C ILE A 71 6.59 -9.58 5.11
N THR A 72 6.32 -8.67 6.04
CA THR A 72 5.42 -8.91 7.18
C THR A 72 4.27 -7.92 7.09
N ASN A 73 3.04 -8.39 6.94
CA ASN A 73 1.88 -7.52 6.86
C ASN A 73 1.15 -7.48 8.21
N ASN A 74 1.10 -6.31 8.83
CA ASN A 74 0.38 -6.07 10.09
C ASN A 74 -0.57 -4.87 9.95
N THR A 75 -1.13 -4.65 8.75
CA THR A 75 -1.92 -3.43 8.48
C THR A 75 -3.39 -3.54 8.89
N GLY A 76 -3.94 -4.75 9.04
CA GLY A 76 -5.38 -4.97 9.24
C GLY A 76 -6.14 -5.35 7.96
N ALA A 77 -5.45 -5.53 6.82
CA ALA A 77 -6.02 -5.98 5.55
C ALA A 77 -5.00 -6.76 4.71
N ASP A 78 -5.47 -7.56 3.77
CA ASP A 78 -4.62 -8.26 2.81
C ASP A 78 -3.97 -7.26 1.85
N LEU A 79 -2.67 -7.43 1.60
CA LEU A 79 -1.89 -6.60 0.70
C LEU A 79 -1.40 -7.40 -0.51
N VAL A 80 -1.40 -6.77 -1.68
CA VAL A 80 -0.86 -7.36 -2.91
C VAL A 80 0.41 -6.62 -3.30
N TYR A 81 1.54 -7.32 -3.29
CA TYR A 81 2.84 -6.79 -3.67
C TYR A 81 3.16 -7.21 -5.10
N THR A 82 3.58 -6.27 -5.96
CA THR A 82 4.08 -6.57 -7.31
C THR A 82 5.47 -6.01 -7.51
N ILE A 83 6.46 -6.88 -7.71
CA ILE A 83 7.84 -6.46 -7.99
C ILE A 83 7.91 -5.98 -9.45
N THR A 84 8.21 -4.71 -9.64
CA THR A 84 8.24 -4.08 -10.97
C THR A 84 9.63 -4.07 -11.57
N SER A 85 10.67 -3.91 -10.75
CA SER A 85 12.05 -3.96 -11.22
C SER A 85 13.03 -4.44 -10.15
N PHE A 86 14.11 -5.06 -10.61
CA PHE A 86 15.28 -5.40 -9.80
C PHE A 86 16.52 -5.02 -10.61
N ALA A 87 17.25 -4.02 -10.14
CA ALA A 87 18.37 -3.44 -10.86
C ALA A 87 19.62 -3.41 -9.97
N SER A 88 20.80 -3.43 -10.59
CA SER A 88 22.07 -3.16 -9.94
C SER A 88 22.55 -1.75 -10.27
N SER A 89 23.30 -1.14 -9.35
CA SER A 89 23.91 0.18 -9.56
C SER A 89 25.14 0.15 -10.48
N SER A 90 25.76 -1.01 -10.69
CA SER A 90 27.09 -1.10 -11.32
C SER A 90 27.21 -2.15 -12.42
N MET A 91 26.14 -2.91 -12.70
CA MET A 91 26.18 -4.01 -13.66
C MET A 91 24.82 -4.24 -14.31
N ILE A 92 24.81 -4.91 -15.46
CA ILE A 92 23.58 -5.25 -16.17
C ILE A 92 23.10 -6.61 -15.68
N LEU A 93 21.82 -6.67 -15.26
CA LEU A 93 21.18 -7.90 -14.84
C LEU A 93 20.40 -8.52 -16.00
N SER A 94 20.47 -9.85 -16.07
CA SER A 94 19.71 -10.71 -16.97
C SER A 94 19.08 -11.85 -16.16
N ASP A 95 18.08 -12.52 -16.73
CA ASP A 95 17.41 -13.67 -16.07
C ASP A 95 16.95 -13.36 -14.63
N VAL A 96 16.32 -12.20 -14.43
CA VAL A 96 15.75 -11.82 -13.14
C VAL A 96 14.52 -12.66 -12.88
N GLN A 97 14.56 -13.47 -11.82
CA GLN A 97 13.49 -14.39 -11.44
C GLN A 97 13.12 -14.17 -9.97
N VAL A 98 11.83 -14.21 -9.67
CA VAL A 98 11.31 -14.09 -8.31
C VAL A 98 10.55 -15.37 -7.97
N MET A 99 10.90 -16.00 -6.85
CA MET A 99 10.31 -17.26 -6.43
C MET A 99 9.85 -17.23 -4.98
N PRO A 100 8.67 -17.79 -4.66
CA PRO A 100 8.32 -18.03 -3.26
C PRO A 100 9.31 -19.02 -2.63
N LEU A 101 9.59 -18.87 -1.33
CA LEU A 101 10.51 -19.75 -0.59
C LEU A 101 10.08 -21.23 -0.63
N SER A 102 8.79 -21.50 -0.84
CA SER A 102 8.23 -22.85 -0.97
C SER A 102 8.47 -23.50 -2.34
N SER A 103 8.94 -22.75 -3.34
CA SER A 103 9.23 -23.28 -4.68
C SER A 103 10.67 -23.76 -4.79
N THR A 104 10.85 -24.96 -5.34
CA THR A 104 12.15 -25.46 -5.81
C THR A 104 12.41 -25.11 -7.28
N ASP A 105 11.39 -24.63 -7.99
CA ASP A 105 11.40 -24.48 -9.42
C ASP A 105 11.61 -23.02 -9.82
N TRP A 106 12.80 -22.74 -10.35
CA TRP A 106 13.22 -21.45 -10.91
C TRP A 106 12.48 -21.03 -12.19
N SER A 107 11.52 -21.82 -12.66
CA SER A 107 10.69 -21.49 -13.82
C SER A 107 9.50 -20.58 -13.49
N ILE A 108 9.16 -20.40 -12.21
CA ILE A 108 8.01 -19.58 -11.81
C ILE A 108 8.49 -18.15 -11.59
N ALA A 109 8.22 -17.27 -12.55
CA ALA A 109 8.43 -15.83 -12.43
C ALA A 109 7.12 -15.14 -12.00
N THR A 110 6.60 -15.48 -10.82
CA THR A 110 5.51 -14.68 -10.24
C THR A 110 6.14 -13.46 -9.57
N SER A 111 5.90 -12.27 -10.11
CA SER A 111 6.29 -11.00 -9.49
C SER A 111 5.24 -10.49 -8.50
N THR A 112 4.06 -11.11 -8.45
CA THR A 112 2.95 -10.69 -7.60
C THR A 112 2.68 -11.69 -6.46
N PHE A 113 2.53 -11.18 -5.24
CA PHE A 113 2.26 -11.95 -4.03
C PHE A 113 1.14 -11.31 -3.21
N THR A 114 0.22 -12.12 -2.70
CA THR A 114 -0.73 -11.69 -1.68
C THR A 114 -0.16 -12.04 -0.30
N VAL A 115 -0.08 -11.05 0.58
CA VAL A 115 0.34 -11.22 1.98
C VAL A 115 -0.89 -10.96 2.86
N PRO A 116 -1.48 -12.01 3.47
CA PRO A 116 -2.64 -11.84 4.33
C PRO A 116 -2.36 -10.91 5.52
N ASP A 117 -3.40 -10.33 6.10
CA ASP A 117 -3.25 -9.60 7.37
C ASP A 117 -2.67 -10.50 8.48
N GLY A 118 -1.74 -9.96 9.27
CA GLY A 118 -0.92 -10.69 10.24
C GLY A 118 0.05 -11.70 9.62
N GLY A 119 0.11 -11.79 8.29
CA GLY A 119 0.87 -12.77 7.54
C GLY A 119 2.34 -12.38 7.32
N THR A 120 3.17 -13.38 7.03
CA THR A 120 4.55 -13.18 6.58
C THR A 120 4.81 -14.01 5.34
N THR A 121 5.33 -13.38 4.29
CA THR A 121 5.74 -14.05 3.05
C THR A 121 7.23 -13.86 2.84
N THR A 122 7.92 -14.94 2.47
CA THR A 122 9.35 -14.93 2.15
C THR A 122 9.55 -15.43 0.72
N PHE A 123 10.41 -14.76 -0.04
CA PHE A 123 10.71 -15.11 -1.43
C PHE A 123 12.19 -14.90 -1.73
N TRP A 124 12.66 -15.50 -2.81
CA TRP A 124 13.99 -15.31 -3.36
C TRP A 124 13.92 -14.51 -4.64
N ILE A 125 14.91 -13.65 -4.86
CA ILE A 125 15.23 -13.11 -6.18
C ILE A 125 16.55 -13.72 -6.63
N ARG A 126 16.58 -14.18 -7.88
CA ARG A 126 17.80 -14.54 -8.61
C ARG A 126 17.99 -13.58 -9.77
N ALA A 127 19.23 -13.22 -10.01
CA ALA A 127 19.63 -12.47 -11.19
C ALA A 127 21.00 -12.96 -11.67
N VAL A 128 21.28 -12.81 -12.95
CA VAL A 128 22.59 -13.09 -13.56
C VAL A 128 23.21 -11.78 -14.02
N GLY A 129 24.34 -11.41 -13.44
CA GLY A 129 25.08 -10.22 -13.85
C GLY A 129 26.02 -10.47 -15.03
N ASP A 130 26.32 -9.41 -15.77
CA ASP A 130 27.43 -9.40 -16.73
C ASP A 130 28.81 -9.42 -16.06
N ASP A 131 28.90 -9.13 -14.76
CA ASP A 131 30.06 -9.35 -13.88
C ASP A 131 29.68 -10.01 -12.53
N SER A 132 30.67 -10.51 -11.78
CA SER A 132 30.55 -11.06 -10.42
C SER A 132 31.12 -10.14 -9.33
N GLY A 133 31.42 -8.88 -9.68
CA GLY A 133 31.83 -7.84 -8.75
C GLY A 133 30.80 -7.61 -7.63
N ASN A 134 31.24 -7.05 -6.51
CA ASN A 134 30.33 -6.63 -5.45
C ASN A 134 29.48 -5.47 -5.97
N THR A 135 28.17 -5.48 -5.68
CA THR A 135 27.26 -4.43 -6.12
C THR A 135 26.14 -4.22 -5.12
N SER A 136 25.42 -3.10 -5.27
CA SER A 136 24.15 -2.86 -4.61
C SER A 136 22.99 -3.09 -5.57
N PHE A 137 21.87 -3.53 -5.01
CA PHE A 137 20.64 -3.79 -5.73
C PHE A 137 19.54 -2.81 -5.29
N THR A 138 18.73 -2.37 -6.23
CA THR A 138 17.51 -1.63 -5.97
C THR A 138 16.34 -2.47 -6.46
N MET A 139 15.45 -2.83 -5.54
CA MET A 139 14.17 -3.47 -5.85
C MET A 139 13.07 -2.41 -5.82
N THR A 140 12.34 -2.25 -6.92
CA THR A 140 11.12 -1.45 -6.96
C THR A 140 9.90 -2.37 -6.95
N TYR A 141 8.91 -2.02 -6.16
CA TYR A 141 7.68 -2.79 -6.05
C TYR A 141 6.48 -1.87 -5.83
N THR A 142 5.32 -2.32 -6.29
CA THR A 142 4.05 -1.68 -5.97
C THR A 142 3.33 -2.46 -4.87
N VAL A 143 2.62 -1.76 -4.00
CA VAL A 143 1.75 -2.35 -2.98
C VAL A 143 0.34 -1.86 -3.22
N VAL A 144 -0.60 -2.78 -3.43
CA VAL A 144 -2.03 -2.49 -3.55
C VAL A 144 -2.72 -2.95 -2.27
N GLY A 145 -3.38 -2.01 -1.59
CA GLY A 145 -4.09 -2.22 -0.34
C GLY A 145 -4.96 -1.02 0.00
N TYR A 146 -6.09 -1.23 0.67
CA TYR A 146 -7.03 -0.16 1.04
C TYR A 146 -7.58 0.70 -0.13
N GLY A 147 -7.49 0.20 -1.37
CA GLY A 147 -7.90 0.95 -2.56
C GLY A 147 -6.83 1.89 -3.13
N ASP A 148 -5.68 2.00 -2.46
CA ASP A 148 -4.54 2.80 -2.89
C ASP A 148 -3.43 1.92 -3.51
N THR A 149 -2.55 2.55 -4.28
CA THR A 149 -1.32 1.95 -4.82
C THR A 149 -0.12 2.76 -4.39
N TYR A 150 0.87 2.08 -3.81
CA TYR A 150 2.11 2.69 -3.32
C TYR A 150 3.30 2.17 -4.12
N ASP A 151 4.14 3.06 -4.61
CA ASP A 151 5.43 2.73 -5.23
C ASP A 151 6.54 2.86 -4.20
N GLU A 152 7.26 1.76 -3.96
CA GLU A 152 8.29 1.69 -2.94
C GLU A 152 9.61 1.18 -3.52
N GLN A 153 10.71 1.56 -2.88
CA GLN A 153 12.05 1.14 -3.26
C GLN A 153 12.82 0.61 -2.05
N LEU A 154 13.44 -0.55 -2.24
CA LEU A 154 14.36 -1.15 -1.29
C LEU A 154 15.77 -1.15 -1.86
N ASN A 155 16.69 -0.44 -1.20
CA ASN A 155 18.11 -0.44 -1.55
C ASN A 155 18.84 -1.48 -0.70
N TYR A 156 19.35 -2.52 -1.34
CA TYR A 156 20.06 -3.60 -0.68
C TYR A 156 21.54 -3.56 -1.04
N ILE A 157 22.39 -3.59 -0.02
CA ILE A 157 23.84 -3.56 -0.15
C ILE A 157 24.37 -4.85 0.47
N ASP A 158 25.44 -5.35 -0.15
CA ASP A 158 26.29 -6.42 0.36
C ASP A 158 25.70 -7.83 0.19
N MET A 159 26.20 -8.53 -0.84
CA MET A 159 25.98 -9.96 -1.01
C MET A 159 27.30 -10.68 -0.73
N PRO A 160 27.40 -11.44 0.38
CA PRO A 160 28.59 -12.22 0.65
C PRO A 160 28.82 -13.25 -0.46
N VAL A 161 30.08 -13.64 -0.66
CA VAL A 161 30.42 -14.73 -1.58
C VAL A 161 29.79 -16.02 -1.04
N CYS A 162 29.03 -16.74 -1.87
CA CYS A 162 28.52 -18.06 -1.48
C CYS A 162 29.71 -19.02 -1.21
N CYS A 163 29.63 -19.85 -0.18
CA CYS A 163 30.63 -20.91 0.02
C CYS A 163 30.56 -21.91 -1.16
N ASP A 164 31.67 -22.12 -1.85
CA ASP A 164 31.86 -23.18 -2.86
C ASP A 164 32.43 -24.43 -2.14
N PRO A 165 31.99 -25.67 -2.42
CA PRO A 165 31.19 -26.13 -3.55
C PRO A 165 29.72 -25.70 -3.49
N ALA A 166 29.12 -25.59 -4.68
CA ALA A 166 27.77 -25.07 -4.97
C ALA A 166 26.51 -25.90 -4.59
N PRO A 167 26.46 -26.96 -3.75
CA PRO A 167 25.17 -27.56 -3.41
C PRO A 167 24.27 -26.71 -2.51
N LEU A 168 24.74 -25.57 -1.96
CA LEU A 168 24.12 -24.91 -0.81
C LEU A 168 23.77 -23.43 -1.02
N CYS A 169 23.23 -23.10 -2.19
CA CYS A 169 22.47 -21.86 -2.39
C CYS A 169 21.14 -22.20 -3.06
N PRO A 170 20.08 -22.48 -2.31
CA PRO A 170 19.96 -22.76 -0.88
C PRO A 170 19.86 -24.30 -0.65
N PRO A 171 19.60 -24.85 0.55
CA PRO A 171 18.47 -25.79 0.61
C PRO A 171 17.34 -25.17 1.44
N GLY A 172 17.14 -23.87 1.29
CA GLY A 172 17.32 -23.01 2.47
C GLY A 172 18.82 -22.91 2.85
N ALA A 173 19.50 -21.84 2.46
CA ALA A 173 20.96 -21.68 2.54
C ALA A 173 21.39 -21.41 3.99
N TYR A 174 22.03 -22.38 4.66
CA TYR A 174 23.29 -22.28 5.43
C TYR A 174 23.61 -23.66 6.03
N ALA A 175 24.90 -23.98 6.21
CA ALA A 175 25.30 -24.94 7.23
C ALA A 175 25.15 -24.27 8.59
N GLU A 176 24.49 -24.91 9.55
CA GLU A 176 24.44 -24.47 10.94
C GLU A 176 25.88 -24.17 11.42
N GLY A 177 26.22 -22.90 11.67
CA GLY A 177 27.52 -22.53 12.25
C GLY A 177 28.25 -21.34 11.62
N VAL A 178 27.83 -20.83 10.45
CA VAL A 178 28.30 -19.51 10.00
C VAL A 178 27.26 -18.49 10.40
N THR A 179 27.49 -17.78 11.51
CA THR A 179 26.69 -16.60 11.85
C THR A 179 26.90 -15.57 10.74
N PRO A 180 25.89 -15.27 9.90
CA PRO A 180 26.00 -14.13 9.00
C PRO A 180 26.26 -12.90 9.88
N THR A 181 27.24 -12.09 9.51
CA THR A 181 27.38 -10.76 10.09
C THR A 181 26.13 -10.00 9.66
N THR A 182 25.08 -10.02 10.48
CA THR A 182 23.91 -9.17 10.29
C THR A 182 24.42 -7.74 10.27
N SER A 183 24.52 -7.16 9.08
CA SER A 183 24.50 -5.72 8.91
C SER A 183 23.09 -5.29 9.26
N SER A 184 22.83 -5.14 10.56
CA SER A 184 21.53 -4.76 11.13
C SER A 184 21.27 -3.26 11.02
N ALA A 185 21.88 -2.57 10.05
CA ALA A 185 21.43 -1.23 9.71
C ALA A 185 20.03 -1.40 9.08
N PRO A 186 18.96 -0.88 9.71
CA PRO A 186 17.66 -0.85 9.05
C PRO A 186 17.86 -0.12 7.72
N VAL A 187 17.60 -0.82 6.62
CA VAL A 187 17.54 -0.17 5.32
C VAL A 187 16.39 0.82 5.43
N GLU A 188 16.70 2.12 5.39
CA GLU A 188 15.68 3.16 5.32
C GLU A 188 14.92 2.97 4.01
N ALA A 189 13.72 2.39 4.11
CA ALA A 189 12.74 2.45 3.06
C ALA A 189 12.41 3.94 2.85
N LYS A 190 12.83 4.50 1.72
CA LYS A 190 12.50 5.88 1.38
C LYS A 190 11.12 5.88 0.74
N THR A 191 10.08 5.90 1.57
CA THR A 191 8.69 6.05 1.11
C THR A 191 8.54 7.40 0.41
N SER A 192 8.48 7.36 -0.91
CA SER A 192 8.12 8.52 -1.74
C SER A 192 6.64 8.41 -2.08
N ALA A 193 5.79 8.56 -1.08
CA ALA A 193 4.36 8.73 -1.33
C ALA A 193 4.17 10.02 -2.13
N THR A 194 3.87 9.90 -3.43
CA THR A 194 3.23 11.00 -4.17
C THR A 194 1.73 10.81 -3.97
N PRO A 195 1.09 11.48 -3.00
CA PRO A 195 -0.36 11.47 -2.95
C PRO A 195 -0.85 12.07 -4.27
N THR A 196 -1.57 11.26 -5.05
CA THR A 196 -2.38 11.82 -6.14
C THR A 196 -3.54 12.51 -5.47
N THR A 197 -3.32 13.76 -5.06
CA THR A 197 -4.37 14.62 -4.53
C THR A 197 -5.32 14.93 -5.68
N GLU A 198 -6.39 14.15 -5.79
CA GLU A 198 -7.56 14.56 -6.54
C GLU A 198 -8.04 15.86 -5.91
N ALA A 199 -7.89 16.96 -6.66
CA ALA A 199 -8.15 18.30 -6.18
C ALA A 199 -9.61 18.41 -5.73
N ALA A 200 -9.83 18.49 -4.42
CA ALA A 200 -11.13 18.88 -3.88
C ALA A 200 -11.50 20.26 -4.48
N PRO A 201 -12.70 20.43 -5.04
CA PRO A 201 -13.13 21.71 -5.59
C PRO A 201 -13.16 22.77 -4.49
N SER A 202 -12.21 23.71 -4.57
CA SER A 202 -12.17 24.90 -3.71
C SER A 202 -13.43 25.73 -3.94
N SER A 203 -14.38 25.60 -3.02
CA SER A 203 -15.59 26.42 -2.94
C SER A 203 -15.57 27.24 -1.66
N ALA A 204 -14.59 28.13 -1.53
CA ALA A 204 -14.66 29.22 -0.56
C ALA A 204 -15.53 30.34 -1.18
N THR A 205 -16.84 30.17 -1.15
CA THR A 205 -17.76 31.31 -1.25
C THR A 205 -18.02 31.81 0.16
N GLU A 206 -17.47 32.97 0.45
CA GLU A 206 -17.78 33.81 1.60
C GLU A 206 -19.29 34.08 1.64
N GLN A 207 -20.02 33.29 2.46
CA GLN A 207 -21.45 33.45 2.63
C GLN A 207 -21.71 34.56 3.65
N ALA A 208 -21.96 35.76 3.13
CA ALA A 208 -22.52 36.88 3.89
C ALA A 208 -23.81 36.45 4.60
N ALA A 209 -24.00 36.95 5.82
CA ALA A 209 -25.14 36.68 6.69
C ALA A 209 -26.48 36.97 5.98
N PRO A 210 -27.48 36.06 6.04
CA PRO A 210 -28.81 36.35 5.52
C PRO A 210 -29.61 37.20 6.51
N THR A 211 -29.97 38.41 6.08
CA THR A 211 -31.07 39.18 6.62
C THR A 211 -32.37 38.40 6.39
N SER A 212 -33.01 37.96 7.47
CA SER A 212 -34.27 37.22 7.46
C SER A 212 -35.44 38.15 7.08
N GLU A 213 -35.85 38.13 5.81
CA GLU A 213 -37.15 38.62 5.37
C GLU A 213 -38.08 37.42 5.12
N ALA A 214 -39.20 37.40 5.83
CA ALA A 214 -40.16 36.30 5.83
C ALA A 214 -41.01 36.33 4.56
N ALA A 215 -40.86 35.33 3.69
CA ALA A 215 -41.78 35.07 2.59
C ALA A 215 -42.61 33.80 2.86
N ALA A 216 -43.90 33.90 2.51
CA ALA A 216 -44.95 32.91 2.73
C ALA A 216 -44.74 31.59 1.94
N PRO A 217 -45.37 30.47 2.36
CA PRO A 217 -45.16 29.17 1.72
C PRO A 217 -45.90 29.05 0.39
N VAL A 218 -45.18 28.67 -0.66
CA VAL A 218 -45.74 28.23 -1.94
C VAL A 218 -45.70 26.70 -1.98
N THR A 219 -46.88 26.11 -2.12
CA THR A 219 -47.09 24.67 -2.32
C THR A 219 -46.68 24.28 -3.73
N GLU A 220 -45.77 23.32 -3.89
CA GLU A 220 -45.50 22.72 -5.19
C GLU A 220 -45.48 21.19 -5.15
N THR A 221 -46.21 20.64 -6.11
CA THR A 221 -46.63 19.24 -6.28
C THR A 221 -45.48 18.40 -6.84
N GLN A 222 -45.14 17.30 -6.16
CA GLN A 222 -44.20 16.30 -6.69
C GLN A 222 -44.89 15.42 -7.74
N THR A 223 -44.35 15.38 -8.96
CA THR A 223 -44.65 14.35 -9.97
C THR A 223 -43.45 13.42 -10.06
N ALA A 224 -43.64 12.17 -9.62
CA ALA A 224 -42.64 11.11 -9.74
C ALA A 224 -42.61 10.57 -11.18
N LYS A 225 -41.41 10.38 -11.75
CA LYS A 225 -41.21 9.64 -13.00
C LYS A 225 -40.26 8.47 -12.71
N ALA A 226 -40.84 7.28 -12.63
CA ALA A 226 -40.13 6.01 -12.64
C ALA A 226 -39.51 5.80 -14.03
N THR A 227 -38.24 5.39 -14.09
CA THR A 227 -37.66 4.81 -15.31
C THR A 227 -37.08 3.46 -14.95
N GLU A 228 -37.73 2.45 -15.51
CA GLU A 228 -37.43 1.03 -15.50
C GLU A 228 -36.41 0.77 -16.62
N SER A 229 -35.30 0.10 -16.32
CA SER A 229 -34.40 -0.45 -17.35
C SER A 229 -34.07 -1.90 -16.99
N ALA A 230 -34.69 -2.79 -17.76
CA ALA A 230 -34.32 -4.20 -17.88
C ALA A 230 -33.26 -4.37 -18.99
N VAL A 231 -32.88 -5.64 -19.23
CA VAL A 231 -32.07 -6.20 -20.36
C VAL A 231 -30.58 -6.37 -20.01
N ALA A 232 -29.94 -7.51 -20.25
CA ALA A 232 -30.32 -8.90 -20.50
C ALA A 232 -29.05 -9.74 -20.26
N THR A 233 -29.21 -10.95 -19.71
CA THR A 233 -28.14 -11.93 -19.55
C THR A 233 -28.16 -12.87 -20.75
N GLU A 234 -27.11 -12.84 -21.58
CA GLU A 234 -26.85 -13.84 -22.62
C GLU A 234 -25.64 -14.70 -22.23
N ALA A 235 -25.83 -16.01 -22.25
CA ALA A 235 -24.81 -17.03 -22.05
C ALA A 235 -24.55 -17.75 -23.37
N PRO A 236 -23.30 -18.05 -23.75
CA PRO A 236 -23.04 -19.03 -24.80
C PRO A 236 -22.56 -20.38 -24.26
N ALA A 237 -23.37 -21.38 -24.58
CA ALA A 237 -23.09 -22.73 -25.06
C ALA A 237 -21.73 -23.40 -24.75
N SER A 238 -21.85 -24.52 -24.02
CA SER A 238 -20.96 -25.67 -24.03
C SER A 238 -21.00 -26.40 -25.38
N SER A 239 -19.85 -26.65 -26.00
CA SER A 239 -19.71 -27.70 -27.02
C SER A 239 -18.56 -28.64 -26.67
N SER A 240 -18.93 -29.89 -26.49
CA SER A 240 -18.11 -31.09 -26.40
C SER A 240 -17.35 -31.39 -27.69
N ASN A 241 -16.10 -31.85 -27.55
CA ASN A 241 -15.47 -32.89 -28.35
C ASN A 241 -14.36 -33.55 -27.52
#